data_AF-A0A2S4LIJ3-F1
#
_entry.id   AF-A0A2S4LIJ3-F1
#
_cell.length_a   1.000
_cell.length_b   1.000
_cell.length_c   1.000
_cell.angle_alpha   90.00
_cell.angle_beta   90.00
_cell.angle_gamma   90.00
#
_symmetry.space_group_name_H-M   'P 1'
#
loop_
_entity.id
_entity.type
_entity.pdbx_description
1 polymer ?
#
loop_
_entity_poly.entity_id
_entity_poly.type
_entity_poly.pdbx_seq_one_letter_code
_entity_poly.pdbx_strand_id
1 'polypeptide(L)'
;MATMIIRDDALWAGQIEGDSDLARRIRTLPADDAIVLRVEGRTIRFRKMRDGEDGRPADGLEPDPDFREIWRSLQARRGTAVTVEPETGPDPYLLCLTATLTEWNSPEDAAAYDGL
;
A
#
# COMPACT_ATOMS: atom_id res chain seq x y z
N MET A 1 8.08 2.38 -7.29
CA MET A 1 8.29 0.93 -7.20
C MET A 1 9.37 0.72 -6.16
N ALA A 2 9.00 0.20 -4.99
CA ALA A 2 9.92 0.02 -3.88
C ALA A 2 10.37 -1.44 -3.80
N THR A 3 11.58 -1.66 -3.32
CA THR A 3 12.09 -3.00 -2.98
C THR A 3 12.29 -3.04 -1.47
N MET A 4 11.80 -4.08 -0.79
CA MET A 4 12.11 -4.27 0.62
C MET A 4 12.67 -5.65 0.89
N ILE A 5 13.49 -5.74 1.93
CA ILE A 5 14.01 -7.03 2.40
C ILE A 5 13.17 -7.44 3.61
N ILE A 6 12.48 -8.58 3.53
CA ILE A 6 11.76 -9.13 4.69
C ILE A 6 12.78 -9.73 5.65
N ARG A 7 13.06 -9.06 6.78
CA ARG A 7 13.91 -9.59 7.87
C ARG A 7 13.15 -9.84 9.18
N ASP A 8 12.08 -9.10 9.42
CA ASP A 8 11.38 -9.04 10.70
C ASP A 8 9.92 -9.53 10.61
N ASP A 9 9.26 -9.67 11.77
CA ASP A 9 7.83 -10.00 11.82
C ASP A 9 6.98 -8.80 11.39
N ALA A 10 7.47 -7.60 11.72
CA ALA A 10 6.90 -6.30 11.34
C ALA A 10 7.62 -5.73 10.10
N LEU A 11 6.86 -4.96 9.33
CA LEU A 11 7.40 -4.20 8.20
C LEU A 11 7.91 -2.85 8.71
N TRP A 12 9.21 -2.59 8.55
CA TRP A 12 9.82 -1.33 8.98
C TRP A 12 9.99 -0.38 7.81
N ALA A 13 9.63 0.89 7.98
CA ALA A 13 9.84 1.92 6.97
C ALA A 13 11.32 2.05 6.54
N GLY A 14 12.25 1.75 7.44
CA GLY A 14 13.70 1.76 7.15
C GLY A 14 14.21 0.59 6.31
N GLN A 15 13.38 -0.44 6.06
CA GLN A 15 13.73 -1.59 5.19
C GLN A 15 13.31 -1.37 3.72
N ILE A 16 12.60 -0.28 3.44
CA ILE A 16 12.10 0.06 2.12
C ILE A 16 13.19 0.83 1.37
N GLU A 17 13.71 0.24 0.31
CA GLU A 17 14.67 0.85 -0.60
C GLU A 17 14.01 1.19 -1.95
N GLY A 18 14.41 2.31 -2.56
CA GLY A 18 13.93 2.72 -3.89
C GLY A 18 12.66 3.59 -3.90
N ASP A 19 11.99 3.80 -2.76
CA ASP A 19 10.80 4.67 -2.69
C ASP A 19 10.75 5.42 -1.34
N SER A 20 11.49 6.54 -1.29
CA SER A 20 11.59 7.40 -0.11
C SER A 20 10.26 8.02 0.27
N ASP A 21 9.38 8.25 -0.70
CA ASP A 21 8.03 8.77 -0.51
C ASP A 21 7.13 7.77 0.20
N LEU A 22 7.20 6.48 -0.16
CA LEU A 22 6.51 5.41 0.58
C LEU A 22 6.99 5.33 2.03
N ALA A 23 8.30 5.34 2.26
CA ALA A 23 8.87 5.32 3.60
C ALA A 23 8.43 6.54 4.43
N ARG A 24 8.39 7.73 3.81
CA ARG A 24 7.87 8.95 4.45
C ARG A 24 6.37 8.83 4.76
N ARG A 25 5.57 8.29 3.85
CA ARG A 25 4.13 8.08 4.05
C ARG A 25 3.85 7.16 5.22
N ILE A 26 4.63 6.09 5.36
CA ILE A 26 4.59 5.15 6.50
C ILE A 26 4.97 5.84 7.81
N ARG A 27 5.93 6.76 7.77
CA ARG A 27 6.32 7.57 8.94
C ARG A 27 5.26 8.59 9.36
N THR A 28 4.54 9.16 8.41
CA THR A 28 3.50 10.17 8.66
C THR A 28 2.13 9.59 8.98
N LEU A 29 1.95 8.27 8.86
CA LEU A 29 0.71 7.61 9.22
C LEU A 29 0.45 7.71 10.75
N PRO A 30 -0.77 8.08 11.17
CA PRO A 30 -1.11 8.09 12.59
C PRO A 30 -1.06 6.68 13.17
N ALA A 31 -0.76 6.58 14.47
CA ALA A 31 -0.85 5.32 15.20
C ALA A 31 -2.24 4.72 15.04
N ASP A 32 -2.31 3.39 14.98
CA ASP A 32 -3.56 2.62 14.82
C ASP A 32 -4.18 2.68 13.41
N ASP A 33 -3.69 3.56 12.53
CA ASP A 33 -4.12 3.68 11.13
C ASP A 33 -3.66 2.49 10.28
N ALA A 34 -4.34 2.24 9.16
CA ALA A 34 -4.07 1.08 8.32
C ALA A 34 -3.75 1.50 6.89
N ILE A 35 -2.68 0.92 6.36
CA ILE A 35 -2.26 1.09 4.97
C ILE A 35 -2.34 -0.25 4.25
N VAL A 36 -2.82 -0.20 3.02
CA VAL A 36 -2.82 -1.36 2.13
C VAL A 36 -1.59 -1.28 1.24
N LEU A 37 -0.78 -2.33 1.27
CA LEU A 37 0.42 -2.45 0.46
C LEU A 37 0.30 -3.69 -0.40
N ARG A 38 0.72 -3.56 -1.65
CA ARG A 38 0.82 -4.66 -2.59
C ARG A 38 2.25 -5.19 -2.56
N VAL A 39 2.41 -6.42 -2.06
CA VAL A 39 3.70 -7.10 -1.92
C VAL A 39 3.74 -8.27 -2.91
N GLU A 40 4.66 -8.24 -3.88
CA GLU A 40 4.73 -9.28 -4.94
C GLU A 40 3.38 -9.50 -5.66
N GLY A 41 2.62 -8.43 -5.88
CA GLY A 41 1.28 -8.50 -6.47
C GLY A 41 0.17 -8.98 -5.53
N ARG A 42 0.47 -9.26 -4.26
CA ARG A 42 -0.52 -9.61 -3.24
C ARG A 42 -0.88 -8.40 -2.40
N THR A 43 -2.16 -8.07 -2.35
CA THR A 43 -2.69 -7.02 -1.48
C THR A 43 -2.68 -7.49 -0.02
N ILE A 44 -1.95 -6.77 0.83
CA ILE A 44 -1.82 -7.05 2.26
C ILE A 44 -2.12 -5.76 3.01
N ARG A 45 -3.02 -5.85 3.98
CA ARG A 45 -3.31 -4.75 4.90
C ARG A 45 -2.33 -4.79 6.05
N PHE A 46 -1.75 -3.63 6.34
CA PHE A 46 -0.89 -3.41 7.49
C PHE A 46 -1.44 -2.30 8.37
N ARG A 47 -1.24 -2.42 9.67
CA ARG A 47 -1.63 -1.44 10.67
C ARG A 47 -0.39 -0.81 11.30
N LYS A 48 -0.42 0.51 11.49
CA LYS A 48 0.63 1.25 12.17
C LYS A 48 0.68 0.84 13.63
N MET A 49 1.86 0.38 14.07
CA MET A 49 2.07 0.11 15.48
C MET A 49 1.89 1.38 16.30
N ARG A 50 1.39 1.24 17.54
CA ARG A 50 1.29 2.36 18.46
C ARG A 50 2.67 2.90 18.79
N ASP A 51 2.76 4.21 18.99
CA ASP A 51 3.96 4.86 19.50
C ASP A 51 4.50 4.11 20.71
N GLY A 52 5.82 3.90 20.73
CA GLY A 52 6.48 3.26 21.87
C GLY A 52 6.38 4.14 23.11
N GLU A 53 6.62 3.54 24.28
CA GLU A 53 6.62 4.21 25.59
C GLU A 53 7.55 5.45 25.64
N ASP A 54 8.58 5.49 24.78
CA ASP A 54 9.49 6.62 24.54
C ASP A 54 8.89 7.82 23.77
N GLY A 55 7.61 7.77 23.36
CA GLY A 55 6.95 8.83 22.60
C GLY A 55 7.48 9.00 21.16
N ARG A 56 8.24 8.03 20.66
CA ARG A 56 8.67 8.00 19.25
C ARG A 56 7.64 7.25 18.40
N PRO A 57 7.27 7.79 17.23
CA PRO A 57 6.42 7.08 16.28
C PRO A 57 7.09 5.78 15.88
N ALA A 58 6.40 4.67 16.11
CA ALA A 58 6.89 3.36 15.74
C ALA A 58 6.97 3.30 14.20
N ASP A 59 8.17 3.23 13.63
CA ASP A 59 8.39 3.02 12.19
C ASP A 59 7.91 1.64 11.69
N GLY A 60 7.37 0.81 12.58
CA GLY A 60 6.85 -0.52 12.31
C GLY A 60 5.37 -0.54 11.92
N LEU A 61 5.07 -1.38 10.94
CA LEU A 61 3.73 -1.78 10.54
C LEU A 61 3.54 -3.27 10.85
N GLU A 62 2.41 -3.60 11.47
CA GLU A 62 2.00 -4.98 11.74
C GLU A 62 1.01 -5.45 10.68
N PRO A 63 1.12 -6.67 10.13
CA PRO A 63 0.10 -7.21 9.24
C PRO A 63 -1.22 -7.38 9.99
N ASP A 64 -2.32 -7.05 9.31
CA ASP A 64 -3.65 -7.32 9.84
C ASP A 64 -3.85 -8.84 10.07
N PRO A 65 -4.54 -9.27 11.14
CA PRO A 65 -4.71 -10.68 11.48
C PRO A 65 -5.24 -11.54 10.33
N ASP A 66 -6.14 -11.00 9.49
CA ASP A 66 -6.68 -11.70 8.31
C ASP A 66 -5.61 -11.99 7.25
N PHE A 67 -4.57 -11.14 7.16
CA PHE A 67 -3.50 -11.26 6.17
C PHE A 67 -2.20 -11.81 6.78
N ARG A 68 -2.21 -12.13 8.07
CA ARG A 68 -1.03 -12.60 8.81
C ARG A 68 -0.49 -13.92 8.25
N GLU A 69 -1.35 -14.82 7.79
CA GLU A 69 -0.93 -16.09 7.18
C GLU A 69 -0.23 -15.90 5.82
N ILE A 70 -0.75 -14.97 5.02
CA ILE A 70 -0.16 -14.56 3.73
C ILE A 70 1.21 -13.94 4.00
N TRP A 71 1.29 -13.04 4.99
CA TRP A 71 2.53 -12.42 5.41
C TRP A 71 3.54 -13.45 5.92
N ARG A 72 3.13 -14.38 6.77
CA ARG A 72 3.98 -15.48 7.24
C ARG A 72 4.51 -16.35 6.10
N SER A 73 3.69 -16.60 5.09
CA SER A 73 4.13 -17.36 3.90
C SER A 73 5.20 -16.62 3.11
N LEU A 74 5.14 -15.27 3.06
CA LEU A 74 6.18 -14.44 2.47
C LEU A 74 7.42 -14.37 3.37
N GLN A 75 7.24 -14.29 4.69
CA GLN A 75 8.33 -14.37 5.66
C GLN A 75 9.05 -15.73 5.65
N ALA A 76 8.38 -16.83 5.30
CA ALA A 76 9.04 -18.12 5.13
C ALA A 76 10.14 -18.06 4.05
N ARG A 77 10.09 -17.07 3.15
CA ARG A 77 11.11 -16.71 2.16
C ARG A 77 12.00 -15.54 2.62
N ARG A 78 12.20 -15.40 3.93
CA ARG A 78 13.02 -14.36 4.60
C ARG A 78 14.38 -14.20 3.90
N GLY A 79 14.80 -12.95 3.71
CA GLY A 79 16.03 -12.59 3.00
C GLY A 79 15.88 -12.35 1.49
N THR A 80 14.68 -12.53 0.94
CA THR A 80 14.38 -12.17 -0.45
C THR A 80 13.98 -10.70 -0.55
N ALA A 81 14.54 -10.00 -1.53
CA ALA A 81 14.07 -8.68 -1.93
C ALA A 81 12.71 -8.84 -2.59
N VAL A 82 11.66 -8.31 -1.97
CA VAL A 82 10.29 -8.32 -2.50
C VAL A 82 9.94 -6.94 -3.03
N THR A 83 9.18 -6.89 -4.11
CA THR A 83 8.63 -5.63 -4.61
C THR A 83 7.43 -5.22 -3.76
N VAL A 84 7.45 -3.98 -3.30
CA VAL A 84 6.40 -3.35 -2.49
C VAL A 84 5.92 -2.09 -3.19
N GLU A 85 4.60 -1.98 -3.27
CA GLU A 85 3.93 -0.83 -3.86
C GLU A 85 2.81 -0.40 -2.93
N PRO A 86 2.62 0.91 -2.67
CA PRO A 86 1.42 1.36 -2.01
C PRO A 86 0.23 1.02 -2.90
N GLU A 87 -0.75 0.30 -2.36
CA GLU A 87 -2.03 0.22 -3.03
C GLU A 87 -2.68 1.57 -2.79
N THR A 88 -2.54 2.48 -3.75
CA THR A 88 -3.36 3.69 -3.84
C THR A 88 -4.79 3.21 -3.93
N GLY A 89 -5.46 3.11 -2.78
CA GLY A 89 -6.92 3.10 -2.74
C GLY A 89 -7.43 4.28 -3.56
N PRO A 90 -8.60 4.18 -4.19
CA PRO A 90 -9.05 5.16 -5.16
C PRO A 90 -9.00 6.56 -4.55
N ASP A 91 -8.12 7.41 -5.10
CA ASP A 91 -7.99 8.78 -4.62
C ASP A 91 -9.38 9.43 -4.61
N PRO A 92 -9.82 10.04 -3.50
CA PRO A 92 -11.13 10.70 -3.45
C PRO A 92 -11.26 11.79 -4.51
N TYR A 93 -10.13 12.38 -4.91
CA TYR A 93 -10.03 13.30 -6.05
C TYR A 93 -10.35 12.61 -7.39
N LEU A 94 -9.82 11.40 -7.63
CA LEU A 94 -10.12 10.64 -8.84
C LEU A 94 -11.58 10.19 -8.87
N LEU A 95 -12.14 9.75 -7.74
CA LEU A 95 -13.57 9.40 -7.65
C LEU A 95 -14.47 10.60 -7.97
N CYS A 96 -14.15 11.78 -7.42
CA CYS A 96 -14.87 13.02 -7.70
C CYS A 96 -14.75 13.41 -9.18
N LEU A 97 -13.56 13.28 -9.78
CA LEU A 97 -13.34 13.53 -11.21
C LEU A 97 -14.13 12.57 -12.09
N THR A 98 -14.18 11.27 -11.76
CA THR A 98 -14.96 10.30 -12.54
C THR A 98 -16.43 10.64 -12.56
N ALA A 99 -16.97 11.12 -11.43
CA ALA A 99 -18.37 11.54 -11.33
C ALA A 99 -18.66 12.76 -12.21
N THR A 100 -17.71 13.69 -12.34
CA THR A 100 -17.85 14.86 -13.23
C THR A 100 -17.61 14.57 -14.70
N LEU A 101 -16.95 13.46 -15.05
CA LEU A 101 -16.68 13.04 -16.43
C LEU A 101 -17.76 12.10 -16.99
N THR A 102 -18.89 11.94 -16.30
CA THR A 102 -20.00 11.07 -16.74
C THR A 102 -20.56 11.45 -18.12
N GLU A 103 -20.47 12.72 -18.53
CA GLU A 103 -20.90 13.16 -19.87
C GLU A 103 -20.07 12.56 -21.02
N TRP A 104 -18.81 12.20 -20.77
CA TRP A 104 -17.92 11.55 -21.76
C TRP A 104 -18.07 10.02 -21.83
N ASN A 105 -18.88 9.43 -20.95
CA ASN A 105 -19.18 8.00 -20.93
C ASN A 105 -20.60 7.72 -21.47
N SER A 106 -21.05 8.59 -22.39
CA SER A 106 -22.33 8.44 -23.07
C SER A 106 -22.21 7.33 -24.11
N PRO A 107 -23.21 6.44 -24.26
CA PRO A 107 -23.20 5.35 -25.25
C PRO A 107 -23.12 5.86 -26.70
N GLU A 108 -23.41 7.15 -26.92
CA GLU A 108 -23.30 7.82 -28.20
C GLU A 108 -21.82 8.06 -28.62
N ASP A 109 -20.90 8.24 -27.66
CA ASP A 109 -19.47 8.44 -27.93
C ASP A 109 -18.75 7.11 -28.23
N ALA A 110 -19.19 6.02 -27.59
CA ALA A 110 -18.71 4.66 -27.88
C ALA A 110 -19.00 4.22 -29.33
N ALA A 111 -20.08 4.70 -29.94
CA ALA A 111 -20.42 4.41 -31.34
C ALA A 111 -19.53 5.16 -32.35
N ALA A 112 -18.87 6.25 -31.95
CA ALA A 112 -17.99 7.02 -32.83
C ALA A 112 -16.60 6.35 -33.02
N TYR A 113 -16.18 5.50 -32.08
CA TYR A 113 -14.86 4.86 -32.08
C TYR A 113 -14.88 3.35 -32.38
N ASP A 114 -16.05 2.71 -32.52
CA ASP A 114 -16.19 1.27 -32.83
C ASP A 114 -15.71 0.89 -34.26
N GLY A 115 -15.36 1.88 -35.09
CA GLY A 115 -14.98 1.71 -36.49
C GLY A 115 -13.60 2.24 -36.89
N LEU A 116 -12.68 2.53 -35.95
CA LEU A 116 -11.31 2.99 -36.23
C LEU A 116 -10.25 1.90 -36.01
#